data_AF-B7L2X0-F1
#
_entry.id   AF-B7L2X0-F1
#
_cell.length_a   1.000
_cell.length_b   1.000
_cell.length_c   1.000
_cell.angle_alpha   90.00
_cell.angle_beta   90.00
_cell.angle_gamma   90.00
#
_symmetry.space_group_name_H-M   'P 1'
#
loop_
_entity.id
_entity.type
_entity.pdbx_description
1 polymer ?
#
loop_
_entity_poly.entity_id
_entity_poly.type
_entity_poly.pdbx_seq_one_letter_code
_entity_poly.pdbx_strand_id
1 'polypeptide(L)'
;MVYVPTDLHRTVKRLALDDRKSASYIYVMAIAEYLATRGIQVASSTHPPAVRPAPKRAVIDDLVDALDRQERRTDEILRRMDEARADRLPEAPPTKPAGAKVAEAMRVLLATLKSAGPDGIESRELASTLRAAGIRSGTEEAAKAVLHAAGLVRNAKRRWHLADG
;
A
#
# COMPACT_ATOMS: atom_id res chain seq x y z
N MET A 1 -3.89 13.72 -22.37
CA MET A 1 -3.90 12.77 -21.24
C MET A 1 -5.29 12.84 -20.61
N VAL A 2 -6.08 11.78 -20.67
CA VAL A 2 -7.46 11.79 -20.14
C VAL A 2 -7.41 11.46 -18.66
N TYR A 3 -7.96 12.33 -17.82
CA TYR A 3 -8.05 12.08 -16.40
C TYR A 3 -9.15 11.06 -16.12
N VAL A 4 -8.79 9.98 -15.42
CA VAL A 4 -9.74 8.98 -14.94
C VAL A 4 -9.75 9.07 -13.41
N PRO A 5 -10.91 9.33 -12.78
CA PRO A 5 -11.03 9.33 -11.33
C PRO A 5 -10.49 8.03 -10.72
N THR A 6 -9.79 8.13 -9.59
CA THR A 6 -9.08 7.00 -8.99
C THR A 6 -10.02 5.84 -8.61
N ASP A 7 -11.24 6.15 -8.16
CA ASP A 7 -12.22 5.13 -7.79
C ASP A 7 -12.72 4.37 -9.01
N LEU A 8 -12.98 5.06 -10.12
CA LEU A 8 -13.34 4.43 -11.39
C LEU A 8 -12.20 3.53 -11.88
N HIS A 9 -10.95 3.99 -11.74
CA HIS A 9 -9.78 3.22 -12.13
C HIS A 9 -9.61 1.92 -11.32
N ARG A 10 -9.88 1.96 -10.02
CA ARG A 10 -9.87 0.77 -9.16
C ARG A 10 -10.97 -0.22 -9.54
N THR A 11 -12.17 0.27 -9.81
CA THR A 11 -13.31 -0.58 -10.20
C THR A 11 -13.05 -1.29 -11.53
N VAL A 12 -12.55 -0.57 -12.54
CA VAL A 12 -12.21 -1.18 -13.84
C VAL A 12 -11.09 -2.21 -13.70
N LYS A 13 -10.11 -1.98 -12.82
CA LYS A 13 -9.07 -2.98 -12.53
C LYS A 13 -9.62 -4.26 -11.90
N ARG A 14 -10.62 -4.16 -11.02
CA ARG A 14 -11.27 -5.35 -10.44
C ARG A 14 -12.03 -6.13 -11.52
N LEU A 15 -12.84 -5.43 -12.31
CA LEU A 15 -13.58 -6.03 -13.42
C LEU A 15 -12.65 -6.70 -14.44
N ALA A 16 -11.50 -6.07 -14.73
CA ALA A 16 -10.48 -6.63 -15.61
C ALA A 16 -9.92 -7.97 -15.11
N LEU A 17 -9.73 -8.11 -13.80
CA LEU A 17 -9.25 -9.35 -13.19
C LEU A 17 -10.31 -10.44 -13.26
N ASP A 18 -11.57 -10.11 -12.98
CA ASP A 18 -12.69 -11.05 -13.03
C ASP A 18 -12.87 -11.61 -14.46
N ASP A 19 -12.76 -10.74 -15.48
CA ASP A 19 -12.95 -11.10 -16.89
C ASP A 19 -11.67 -11.62 -17.58
N ARG A 20 -10.54 -11.70 -16.88
CA ARG A 20 -9.21 -12.02 -17.45
C ARG A 20 -8.83 -11.12 -18.65
N LYS A 21 -9.23 -9.86 -18.62
CA LYS A 21 -8.94 -8.85 -19.65
C LYS A 21 -7.99 -7.79 -19.10
N SER A 22 -7.43 -6.97 -19.99
CA SER A 22 -6.67 -5.79 -19.54
C SER A 22 -7.61 -4.63 -19.20
N ALA A 23 -7.26 -3.81 -18.21
CA ALA A 23 -8.03 -2.61 -17.88
C ALA A 23 -8.15 -1.66 -19.09
N SER A 24 -7.08 -1.54 -19.89
CA SER A 24 -7.07 -0.76 -21.14
C SER A 24 -8.11 -1.26 -22.14
N TYR A 25 -8.26 -2.58 -22.29
CA TYR A 25 -9.26 -3.17 -23.17
C TYR A 25 -10.68 -2.82 -22.72
N ILE A 26 -10.96 -2.86 -21.42
CA ILE A 26 -12.27 -2.47 -20.87
C ILE A 26 -12.56 -0.99 -21.13
N TYR A 27 -11.58 -0.10 -20.97
CA TYR A 27 -11.77 1.32 -21.32
C TYR A 27 -12.05 1.53 -22.79
N VAL A 28 -11.31 0.86 -23.68
CA VAL A 28 -11.52 0.96 -25.12
C VAL A 28 -12.92 0.48 -25.49
N MET A 29 -13.37 -0.65 -24.92
CA MET A 29 -14.73 -1.14 -25.13
C MET A 29 -15.80 -0.15 -24.65
N ALA A 30 -15.68 0.35 -23.42
CA ALA A 30 -16.64 1.29 -22.86
C ALA A 30 -16.72 2.60 -23.67
N ILE A 31 -15.58 3.10 -24.14
CA ILE A 31 -15.52 4.30 -24.99
C ILE A 31 -16.12 4.02 -26.37
N ALA A 32 -15.79 2.87 -26.98
CA ALA A 32 -16.34 2.49 -28.28
C ALA A 32 -17.87 2.35 -28.23
N GLU A 33 -18.41 1.73 -27.18
CA GLU A 33 -19.85 1.60 -26.97
C GLU A 33 -20.51 2.97 -26.76
N TYR A 34 -19.92 3.83 -25.92
CA TYR A 34 -20.41 5.19 -25.72
C TYR A 34 -20.45 5.99 -27.04
N LEU A 35 -19.42 5.89 -27.87
CA LEU A 35 -19.37 6.59 -29.15
C LEU A 35 -20.36 6.01 -30.17
N ALA A 36 -20.58 4.70 -30.16
CA ALA A 36 -21.58 4.04 -30.99
C ALA A 36 -23.00 4.56 -30.70
N THR A 37 -23.35 4.80 -29.43
CA THR A 37 -24.66 5.40 -29.07
C THR A 37 -24.86 6.81 -29.62
N ARG A 38 -23.76 7.50 -29.98
CA ARG A 38 -23.79 8.84 -30.60
C ARG A 38 -23.61 8.81 -32.12
N GLY A 39 -23.66 7.62 -32.73
CA GLY A 39 -23.48 7.45 -34.18
C GLY A 39 -22.05 7.66 -34.66
N ILE A 40 -21.07 7.72 -33.75
CA ILE A 40 -19.66 7.91 -34.09
C ILE A 40 -19.02 6.51 -34.18
N GLN A 41 -18.79 6.06 -35.41
CA GLN A 41 -18.08 4.82 -35.71
C GLN A 41 -16.58 5.08 -35.60
N VAL A 42 -15.96 4.72 -34.48
CA VAL A 42 -14.50 4.59 -34.42
C VAL A 42 -14.16 3.25 -35.05
N ALA A 43 -13.36 3.25 -36.12
CA ALA A 43 -12.85 2.01 -36.68
C ALA A 43 -12.08 1.29 -35.57
N SER A 44 -12.68 0.25 -34.99
CA SER A 44 -11.99 -0.65 -34.10
C SER A 44 -10.82 -1.22 -34.88
N SER A 45 -9.60 -0.75 -34.60
CA SER A 45 -8.42 -1.53 -34.94
C SER A 45 -8.54 -2.79 -34.09
N THR A 46 -9.19 -3.81 -34.64
CA THR A 46 -9.22 -5.16 -34.11
C THR A 46 -7.80 -5.68 -34.18
N HIS A 47 -6.98 -5.24 -33.25
CA HIS A 47 -5.80 -5.96 -32.86
C HIS A 47 -6.18 -6.68 -31.57
N PRO A 48 -6.62 -7.95 -31.61
CA PRO A 48 -6.19 -8.82 -30.53
C PRO A 48 -4.66 -8.66 -30.51
N PRO A 49 -4.02 -8.33 -29.37
CA PRO A 49 -2.61 -8.62 -29.30
C PRO A 49 -2.52 -10.11 -29.60
N ALA A 50 -1.95 -10.45 -30.76
CA ALA A 50 -1.53 -11.80 -31.02
C ALA A 50 -0.53 -12.08 -29.88
N VAL A 51 -1.01 -12.70 -28.82
CA VAL A 51 -0.17 -13.40 -27.87
C VAL A 51 0.37 -14.56 -28.69
N ARG A 52 1.39 -14.27 -29.51
CA ARG A 52 2.32 -15.29 -29.96
C ARG A 52 2.73 -15.99 -28.67
N PRO A 53 2.56 -17.31 -28.54
CA PRO A 53 3.27 -18.02 -27.50
C PRO A 53 4.74 -17.86 -27.83
N ALA A 54 5.37 -16.82 -27.28
CA ALA A 54 6.81 -16.73 -27.23
C ALA A 54 7.28 -18.04 -26.60
N PRO A 55 8.34 -18.67 -27.13
CA PRO A 55 8.83 -19.92 -26.60
C PRO A 55 9.04 -19.74 -25.10
N LYS A 56 8.32 -20.52 -24.29
CA LYS A 56 8.18 -20.31 -22.83
C LYS A 56 9.51 -20.17 -22.09
N ARG A 57 10.62 -20.61 -22.68
CA ARG A 57 11.98 -20.41 -22.17
C ARG A 57 12.51 -19.00 -22.37
N ALA A 58 12.34 -18.41 -23.55
CA ALA A 58 12.81 -17.04 -23.83
C ALA A 58 12.11 -16.00 -22.93
N VAL A 59 10.84 -16.21 -22.59
CA VAL A 59 10.08 -15.32 -21.70
C VAL A 59 10.59 -15.38 -20.26
N ILE A 60 11.07 -16.53 -19.79
CA ILE A 60 11.62 -16.67 -18.44
C ILE A 60 12.98 -15.97 -18.37
N ASP A 61 13.84 -16.19 -19.36
CA ASP A 61 15.15 -15.53 -19.42
C ASP A 61 14.98 -14.00 -19.56
N ASP A 62 14.06 -13.53 -20.40
CA ASP A 62 13.72 -12.11 -20.54
C ASP A 62 13.15 -11.50 -19.24
N LEU A 63 12.40 -12.29 -18.46
CA LEU A 63 11.85 -11.87 -17.16
C LEU A 63 12.93 -11.82 -16.07
N VAL A 64 13.85 -12.78 -16.05
CA VAL A 64 15.01 -12.79 -15.15
C VAL A 64 15.90 -11.60 -15.46
N ASP A 65 16.20 -11.35 -16.74
CA ASP A 65 16.96 -10.19 -17.17
C ASP A 65 16.28 -8.86 -16.84
N ALA A 66 14.95 -8.80 -16.94
CA ALA A 66 14.17 -7.63 -16.55
C ALA A 66 14.20 -7.43 -15.03
N LEU A 67 14.15 -8.51 -14.25
CA LEU A 67 14.22 -8.48 -12.80
C LEU A 67 15.61 -8.03 -12.32
N ASP A 68 16.68 -8.55 -12.91
CA ASP A 68 18.07 -8.15 -12.64
C ASP A 68 18.29 -6.66 -12.97
N ARG A 69 17.74 -6.19 -14.10
CA ARG A 69 17.77 -4.76 -14.46
C ARG A 69 16.98 -3.90 -13.46
N GLN A 70 15.88 -4.43 -12.92
CA GLN A 70 15.06 -3.74 -11.93
C GLN A 70 15.76 -3.69 -10.57
N GLU A 71 16.42 -4.77 -10.15
CA GLU A 71 17.22 -4.85 -8.93
C GLU A 71 18.38 -3.84 -9.00
N ARG A 72 19.17 -3.86 -10.07
CA ARG A 72 20.27 -2.90 -10.27
C ARG A 72 19.79 -1.45 -10.28
N ARG A 73 18.64 -1.15 -10.89
CA ARG A 73 18.04 0.20 -10.84
C ARG A 73 17.60 0.59 -9.43
N THR A 74 17.10 -0.36 -8.67
CA THR A 74 16.67 -0.14 -7.29
C THR A 74 17.88 0.15 -6.41
N ASP A 75 18.94 -0.65 -6.54
CA ASP A 75 20.22 -0.45 -5.85
C ASP A 75 20.86 0.89 -6.22
N GLU A 76 20.82 1.27 -7.50
CA GLU A 76 21.35 2.57 -7.94
C GLU A 76 20.55 3.75 -7.37
N ILE A 77 19.22 3.63 -7.26
CA ILE A 77 18.38 4.65 -6.62
C ILE A 77 18.70 4.73 -5.13
N LEU A 78 18.82 3.60 -4.44
CA LEU A 78 19.18 3.55 -3.02
C LEU A 78 20.57 4.17 -2.79
N ARG A 79 21.55 3.82 -3.62
CA ARG A 79 22.90 4.38 -3.55
C ARG A 79 22.91 5.89 -3.78
N ARG A 80 22.15 6.39 -4.77
CA ARG A 80 22.00 7.83 -5.01
C ARG A 80 21.28 8.55 -3.87
N MET A 81 20.33 7.89 -3.21
CA MET A 81 19.68 8.43 -2.01
C MET A 81 20.65 8.51 -0.83
N ASP A 82 21.51 7.52 -0.67
CA ASP A 82 22.54 7.50 0.37
C ASP A 82 23.67 8.50 0.09
N GLU A 83 24.11 8.63 -1.17
CA GLU A 83 25.07 9.65 -1.62
C GLU A 83 24.50 11.08 -1.45
N ALA A 84 23.24 11.31 -1.86
CA ALA A 84 22.55 12.58 -1.65
C ALA A 84 22.31 12.90 -0.16
N ARG A 85 22.39 11.89 0.70
CA ARG A 85 22.33 12.02 2.16
C ARG A 85 23.72 12.25 2.76
N ALA A 86 24.77 11.71 2.16
CA ALA A 86 26.16 11.88 2.57
C ALA A 86 26.71 13.28 2.25
N ASP A 87 26.30 13.89 1.13
CA ASP A 87 26.68 15.28 0.77
C ASP A 87 25.97 16.35 1.63
N ARG A 88 25.10 15.94 2.54
CA ARG A 88 24.41 16.81 3.51
C ARG A 88 24.81 16.46 4.93
N LEU A 89 25.97 16.93 5.38
CA LEU A 89 26.29 17.09 6.80
C LEU A 89 26.54 18.58 7.10
N PRO A 90 26.14 19.09 8.30
CA PRO A 90 26.43 18.48 9.59
C PRO A 90 25.18 18.03 10.38
N GLU A 91 25.45 17.14 11.34
CA GLU A 91 24.57 16.60 12.38
C GLU A 91 23.36 17.48 12.74
N ALA A 92 22.20 17.15 12.18
CA ALA A 92 20.92 17.52 12.75
C ALA A 92 20.24 16.22 13.23
N PRO A 93 19.72 16.17 14.48
CA PRO A 93 19.05 14.97 14.97
C PRO A 93 17.93 14.60 14.01
N PRO A 94 17.77 13.30 13.67
CA PRO A 94 16.88 12.87 12.60
C PRO A 94 15.50 13.46 12.84
N THR A 95 15.08 14.38 11.98
CA THR A 95 13.73 14.93 11.97
C THR A 95 12.78 13.79 11.66
N LYS A 96 12.29 13.17 12.74
CA LYS A 96 11.30 12.11 12.77
C LYS A 96 10.18 12.48 11.77
N PRO A 97 9.89 11.65 10.74
CA PRO A 97 8.87 11.95 9.75
C PRO A 97 7.53 12.29 10.41
N ALA A 98 6.71 13.13 9.77
CA ALA A 98 5.36 13.43 10.23
C ALA A 98 4.56 12.12 10.30
N GLY A 99 4.41 11.57 11.51
CA GLY A 99 3.87 10.22 11.74
C GLY A 99 4.77 9.31 12.59
N ALA A 100 6.04 9.63 12.78
CA ALA A 100 6.97 8.83 13.58
C ALA A 100 6.50 8.65 15.04
N LYS A 101 5.89 9.68 15.62
CA LYS A 101 5.32 9.59 16.97
C LYS A 101 4.11 8.65 17.03
N VAL A 102 3.28 8.62 15.98
CA VAL A 102 2.15 7.70 15.88
C VAL A 102 2.66 6.27 15.66
N ALA A 103 3.65 6.08 14.78
CA ALA A 103 4.27 4.78 14.54
C ALA A 103 4.99 4.23 15.80
N GLU A 104 5.66 5.09 16.56
CA GLU A 104 6.25 4.76 17.86
C GLU A 104 5.16 4.38 18.88
N ALA A 105 4.07 5.13 18.93
CA ALA A 105 2.93 4.79 19.76
C ALA A 105 2.27 3.45 19.37
N MET A 106 2.15 3.16 18.08
CA MET A 106 1.65 1.87 17.58
C MET A 106 2.57 0.72 17.98
N ARG A 107 3.90 0.90 17.91
CA ARG A 107 4.87 -0.12 18.34
C ARG A 107 4.77 -0.41 19.83
N VAL A 108 4.71 0.63 20.66
CA VAL A 108 4.56 0.48 22.11
C VAL A 108 3.24 -0.20 22.42
N LEU A 109 2.13 0.24 21.80
CA LEU A 109 0.80 -0.36 21.99
C LEU A 109 0.80 -1.86 21.65
N LEU A 110 1.33 -2.26 20.49
CA LEU A 110 1.41 -3.66 20.09
C LEU A 110 2.32 -4.49 21.02
N ALA A 111 3.45 -3.92 21.47
CA ALA A 111 4.33 -4.59 22.42
C ALA A 111 3.63 -4.80 23.77
N THR A 112 2.93 -3.79 24.29
CA THR A 112 2.15 -3.88 25.53
C THR A 112 1.04 -4.93 25.41
N LEU A 113 0.31 -4.96 24.29
CA LEU A 113 -0.72 -5.98 24.08
C LEU A 113 -0.14 -7.39 23.94
N LYS A 114 1.02 -7.53 23.29
CA LYS A 114 1.73 -8.81 23.19
C LYS A 114 2.16 -9.32 24.57
N SER A 115 2.63 -8.43 25.44
CA SER A 115 2.99 -8.76 26.83
C SER A 115 1.77 -9.10 27.69
N ALA A 116 0.62 -8.47 27.44
CA ALA A 116 -0.63 -8.78 28.14
C ALA A 116 -1.26 -10.13 27.73
N GLY A 117 -0.90 -10.66 26.56
CA GLY A 117 -1.36 -11.96 26.09
C GLY A 117 -2.86 -11.98 25.71
N PRO A 118 -3.50 -13.16 25.69
CA PRO A 118 -4.88 -13.33 25.20
C PRO A 118 -5.92 -12.60 26.07
N ASP A 119 -5.62 -12.42 27.35
CA ASP A 119 -6.50 -11.73 28.31
C ASP A 119 -6.66 -10.24 27.99
N GLY A 120 -5.75 -9.68 27.19
CA GLY A 120 -5.72 -8.27 26.84
C GLY A 120 -5.47 -7.37 28.05
N ILE A 121 -5.47 -6.06 27.80
CA ILE A 121 -5.14 -5.04 28.80
C ILE A 121 -6.31 -4.08 29.00
N GLU A 122 -6.52 -3.60 30.22
CA GLU A 122 -7.55 -2.58 30.45
C GLU A 122 -7.18 -1.24 29.81
N SER A 123 -8.20 -0.50 29.37
CA SER A 123 -7.96 0.81 28.72
C SER A 123 -7.22 1.81 29.61
N ARG A 124 -7.44 1.78 30.94
CA ARG A 124 -6.72 2.65 31.89
C ARG A 124 -5.26 2.25 32.04
N GLU A 125 -5.02 0.94 32.14
CA GLU A 125 -3.69 0.39 32.28
C GLU A 125 -2.86 0.66 31.02
N LEU A 126 -3.43 0.44 29.83
CA LEU A 126 -2.80 0.77 28.55
C LEU A 126 -2.45 2.26 28.43
N ALA A 127 -3.37 3.15 28.81
CA ALA A 127 -3.11 4.59 28.80
C ALA A 127 -1.97 4.96 29.76
N SER A 128 -1.86 4.27 30.91
CA SER A 128 -0.77 4.47 31.85
C SER A 128 0.59 4.02 31.29
N THR A 129 0.64 2.88 30.59
CA THR A 129 1.86 2.37 29.96
C THR A 129 2.33 3.28 28.82
N LEU A 130 1.40 3.76 27.99
CA LEU A 130 1.70 4.67 26.89
C LEU A 130 2.20 6.03 27.40
N ARG A 131 1.62 6.55 28.48
CA ARG A 131 2.12 7.77 29.14
C ARG A 131 3.50 7.58 29.75
N ALA A 132 3.77 6.43 30.38
CA ALA A 132 5.10 6.09 30.90
C ALA A 132 6.15 6.03 29.78
N ALA A 133 5.74 5.65 28.56
CA ALA A 133 6.56 5.71 27.35
C ALA A 133 6.64 7.11 26.70
N GLY A 134 6.10 8.15 27.34
CA GLY A 134 6.16 9.53 26.85
C GLY A 134 5.16 9.87 25.72
N ILE A 135 4.17 9.01 25.48
CA ILE A 135 3.17 9.22 24.41
C ILE A 135 2.05 10.12 24.93
N ARG A 136 1.73 11.16 24.15
CA ARG A 136 0.64 12.09 24.46
C ARG A 136 -0.72 11.50 24.06
N SER A 137 -1.77 11.86 24.79
CA SER A 137 -3.15 11.36 24.59
C SER A 137 -3.65 11.48 23.14
N GLY A 138 -3.35 12.57 22.43
CA GLY A 138 -3.74 12.68 21.01
C GLY A 138 -3.04 11.70 20.07
N THR A 139 -1.79 11.31 20.37
CA THR A 139 -1.03 10.34 19.60
C THR A 139 -1.46 8.91 19.91
N GLU A 140 -1.83 8.65 21.16
CA GLU A 140 -2.44 7.39 21.62
C GLU A 140 -3.75 7.11 20.88
N GLU A 141 -4.67 8.07 20.81
CA GLU A 141 -5.96 7.88 20.14
C GLU A 141 -5.79 7.67 18.62
N ALA A 142 -4.87 8.41 17.99
CA ALA A 142 -4.52 8.19 16.59
C ALA A 142 -3.95 6.78 16.36
N ALA A 143 -3.08 6.29 17.24
CA ALA A 143 -2.51 4.94 17.14
C ALA A 143 -3.58 3.84 17.33
N LYS A 144 -4.48 4.00 18.31
CA LYS A 144 -5.62 3.09 18.52
C LYS A 144 -6.54 3.05 17.31
N ALA A 145 -6.91 4.20 16.77
CA ALA A 145 -7.79 4.30 15.61
C ALA A 145 -7.19 3.61 14.37
N VAL A 146 -5.90 3.83 14.10
CA VAL A 146 -5.20 3.20 12.97
C VAL A 146 -5.11 1.69 13.15
N LEU A 147 -4.73 1.20 14.32
CA LEU A 147 -4.60 -0.24 14.57
C LEU A 147 -5.96 -0.95 14.57
N HIS A 148 -7.01 -0.29 15.05
CA HIS A 148 -8.37 -0.81 15.01
C HIS A 148 -8.90 -0.86 13.57
N ALA A 149 -8.70 0.20 12.79
CA ALA A 149 -9.08 0.23 11.37
C ALA A 149 -8.32 -0.82 10.54
N ALA A 150 -7.08 -1.11 10.89
CA ALA A 150 -6.28 -2.17 10.30
C ALA A 150 -6.70 -3.59 10.75
N GLY A 151 -7.63 -3.71 11.69
CA GLY A 151 -8.08 -4.99 12.23
C GLY A 151 -7.04 -5.72 13.09
N LEU A 152 -5.99 -5.03 13.54
CA LEU A 152 -4.91 -5.64 14.33
C LEU A 152 -5.21 -5.67 15.84
N VAL A 153 -6.10 -4.78 16.29
CA VAL A 153 -6.52 -4.71 17.69
C VAL A 153 -8.03 -4.56 17.76
N ARG A 154 -8.63 -5.16 18.80
CA ARG A 154 -10.07 -5.05 19.08
C ARG A 154 -10.29 -4.57 20.51
N ASN A 155 -11.32 -3.76 20.71
CA ASN A 155 -11.79 -3.41 22.04
C ASN A 155 -13.00 -4.27 22.39
N ALA A 156 -12.86 -5.14 23.39
CA ALA A 156 -13.94 -5.97 23.89
C ALA A 156 -14.05 -5.80 25.40
N LYS A 157 -15.27 -5.53 25.91
CA LYS A 157 -15.53 -5.40 27.36
C LYS A 157 -14.57 -4.42 28.06
N ARG A 158 -14.21 -3.30 27.42
CA ARG A 158 -13.26 -2.26 27.90
C ARG A 158 -11.79 -2.68 27.94
N ARG A 159 -11.46 -3.84 27.41
CA ARG A 159 -10.09 -4.34 27.27
C ARG A 159 -9.67 -4.32 25.81
N TRP A 160 -8.41 -3.99 25.59
CA TRP A 160 -7.78 -4.03 24.28
C TRP A 160 -7.09 -5.38 24.12
N HIS A 161 -7.36 -6.04 23.00
CA HIS A 161 -6.76 -7.32 22.64
C HIS A 161 -6.09 -7.19 21.28
N LEU A 162 -5.08 -8.01 21.04
CA LEU A 162 -4.65 -8.32 19.67
C LEU A 162 -5.80 -9.07 18.98
N ALA A 163 -6.06 -8.74 17.73
CA ALA A 163 -6.88 -9.58 16.89
C ALA A 163 -6.04 -10.81 16.54
N ASP A 164 -6.50 -12.00 16.93
CA ASP A 164 -5.91 -13.25 16.46
C ASP A 164 -6.16 -13.33 14.95
N GLY A 165 -5.08 -13.42 14.18
CA GLY A 165 -5.10 -13.65 12.73
C GLY A 165 -5.42 -15.11 12.40
#